data_AF-A0A7X5VP77-F1
#
_entry.id   AF-A0A7X5VP77-F1
#
_cell.length_a   1.000
_cell.length_b   1.000
_cell.length_c   1.000
_cell.angle_alpha   90.00
_cell.angle_beta   90.00
_cell.angle_gamma   90.00
#
_symmetry.space_group_name_H-M   'P 1'
#
loop_
_entity.id
_entity.type
_entity.pdbx_description
1 polymer ?
#
loop_
_entity_poly.entity_id
_entity_poly.type
_entity_poly.pdbx_seq_one_letter_code
_entity_poly.pdbx_strand_id
1 'polypeptide(L)' 'MNSKTTVRVEGRDAEKLIVLLEALEDLDDVQNVYSNLDIDEALLAELAGAGQ' A
#
# COMPACT_ATOMS: atom_id res chain seq x y z
N MET A 1 -8.19 -3.95 -14.11
CA MET A 1 -6.95 -4.53 -14.69
C MET A 1 -6.54 -5.71 -13.83
N ASN A 2 -6.16 -6.84 -14.44
CA ASN A 2 -5.77 -8.06 -13.70
C ASN A 2 -4.27 -8.30 -13.92
N SER A 3 -3.44 -7.78 -13.02
CA SER A 3 -1.99 -8.04 -12.97
C SER A 3 -1.77 -9.51 -12.64
N LYS A 4 -1.14 -10.28 -13.55
CA LYS A 4 -0.83 -11.70 -13.34
C LYS A 4 0.44 -11.95 -12.51
N THR A 5 1.10 -10.90 -12.03
CA THR A 5 2.39 -10.99 -11.31
C THR A 5 2.46 -9.95 -10.21
N THR A 6 2.93 -10.36 -9.04
CA THR A 6 3.17 -9.51 -7.87
C THR A 6 4.65 -9.12 -7.76
N VAL A 7 4.91 -8.00 -7.07
CA VAL A 7 6.26 -7.50 -6.77
C VAL A 7 6.42 -7.43 -5.26
N ARG A 8 7.34 -8.23 -4.71
CA ARG A 8 7.68 -8.18 -3.29
C ARG A 8 8.41 -6.89 -2.96
N VAL A 9 7.93 -6.18 -1.94
CA VAL A 9 8.53 -4.93 -1.44
C VAL A 9 8.65 -4.99 0.08
N GLU A 10 9.79 -4.57 0.60
CA GLU A 10 10.13 -4.70 2.02
C GLU A 10 10.86 -3.45 2.54
N GLY A 11 10.90 -3.32 3.87
CA GLY A 11 11.60 -2.25 4.58
C GLY A 11 11.11 -0.86 4.18
N ARG A 12 12.04 0.09 4.03
CA ARG A 12 11.74 1.51 3.80
C ARG A 12 10.94 1.81 2.54
N ASP A 13 11.04 0.96 1.53
CA ASP A 13 10.31 1.17 0.29
C ASP A 13 8.85 0.74 0.42
N ALA A 14 8.58 -0.30 1.23
CA ALA A 14 7.21 -0.70 1.57
C ALA A 14 6.53 0.37 2.43
N GLU A 15 7.22 0.92 3.43
CA GLU A 15 6.71 2.02 4.27
C GLU A 15 6.27 3.23 3.41
N LYS A 16 7.12 3.67 2.48
CA LYS A 16 6.81 4.80 1.59
C LYS A 16 5.64 4.51 0.66
N LEU A 17 5.55 3.29 0.13
CA LEU A 17 4.46 2.92 -0.77
C LEU A 17 3.13 2.84 -0.05
N ILE A 18 3.10 2.38 1.20
CA ILE A 18 1.87 2.38 2.01
C ILE A 18 1.38 3.80 2.24
N VAL A 19 2.26 4.71 2.70
CA VAL A 19 1.90 6.12 2.88
C VAL A 19 1.41 6.77 1.57
N LEU A 20 2.02 6.40 0.44
CA LEU A 20 1.57 6.87 -0.87
C LEU A 20 0.19 6.34 -1.23
N LEU A 21 -0.10 5.06 -0.97
CA LEU A 21 -1.41 4.47 -1.23
C LEU A 21 -2.50 5.17 -0.41
N GLU A 22 -2.27 5.39 0.88
CA GLU A 22 -3.21 6.12 1.75
C GLU A 22 -3.44 7.55 1.25
N ALA A 23 -2.36 8.27 0.92
CA ALA A 23 -2.47 9.63 0.40
C ALA A 23 -3.22 9.70 -0.94
N LEU A 24 -3.15 8.65 -1.76
CA LEU A 24 -3.92 8.57 -3.01
C LEU A 24 -5.40 8.26 -2.75
N GLU A 25 -5.72 7.47 -1.73
CA GLU A 25 -7.10 7.17 -1.33
C GLU A 25 -7.82 8.35 -0.68
N ASP A 26 -7.07 9.25 -0.02
CA ASP A 26 -7.61 10.46 0.61
C ASP A 26 -7.99 11.56 -0.41
N LEU A 27 -7.60 11.43 -1.68
CA LEU A 27 -7.93 12.39 -2.73
C LEU A 27 -9.36 12.18 -3.24
N ASP A 28 -10.22 13.18 -3.07
CA ASP A 28 -11.63 13.16 -3.49
C ASP A 28 -11.86 12.78 -4.97
N ASP A 29 -10.90 13.09 -5.85
CA ASP A 29 -10.97 12.80 -7.30
C ASP A 29 -10.49 11.39 -7.68
N VAL A 30 -9.86 10.67 -6.76
CA VAL A 30 -9.31 9.33 -7.01
C VAL A 30 -10.37 8.28 -6.72
N GLN A 31 -10.86 7.65 -7.78
CA GLN A 31 -11.97 6.70 -7.68
C GLN A 31 -11.54 5.28 -7.29
N ASN A 32 -10.36 4.84 -7.74
CA ASN A 32 -9.86 3.49 -7.47
C ASN A 32 -8.33 3.48 -7.51
N VAL A 33 -7.70 2.85 -6.53
CA VAL A 33 -6.26 2.60 -6.49
C VAL A 33 -6.02 1.09 -6.63
N TYR A 34 -5.09 0.72 -7.52
CA TYR A 34 -4.71 -0.68 -7.72
C TYR A 34 -3.20 -0.80 -7.61
N SER A 35 -2.73 -1.85 -6.94
CA SER A 35 -1.32 -2.18 -6.86
C SER A 35 -1.13 -3.68 -7.04
N ASN A 36 0.05 -4.06 -7.53
CA ASN A 36 0.48 -5.46 -7.59
C ASN A 36 1.59 -5.72 -6.56
N LEU A 37 1.58 -4.96 -5.47
CA LEU A 37 2.56 -5.05 -4.40
C LEU A 37 2.26 -6.27 -3.53
N ASP A 38 3.33 -6.93 -3.11
CA ASP A 38 3.32 -8.01 -2.13
C ASP A 38 4.16 -7.53 -0.95
N ILE A 39 3.47 -7.14 0.13
CA ILE A 39 4.06 -6.59 1.34
C ILE A 39 3.68 -7.50 2.50
N ASP A 40 4.64 -7.78 3.39
CA ASP A 40 4.39 -8.58 4.57
C ASP A 40 3.24 -8.00 5.42
N GLU A 41 2.26 -8.84 5.72
CA GLU A 41 1.05 -8.47 6.48
C GLU A 41 1.40 -7.89 7.86
N ALA A 42 2.49 -8.38 8.48
CA ALA A 42 2.99 -7.85 9.74
C ALA A 42 3.41 -6.37 9.64
N LEU A 43 4.06 -5.98 8.54
CA LEU A 43 4.45 -4.59 8.30
C LEU A 43 3.23 -3.72 8.00
N LEU A 44 2.28 -4.25 7.22
CA LEU A 44 1.04 -3.57 6.92
C LEU A 44 0.22 -3.30 8.20
N ALA A 45 0.15 -4.28 9.10
CA ALA A 45 -0.52 -4.16 10.39
C ALA A 45 0.19 -3.19 11.34
N GLU A 46 1.54 -3.15 11.33
CA GLU A 46 2.31 -2.20 12.15
C GLU A 46 2.01 -0.74 11.74
N LEU A 47 1.91 -0.49 10.43
CA LEU A 47 1.67 0.84 9.87
C LEU A 47 0.18 1.24 9.95
N ALA A 48 -0.75 0.34 9.65
CA ALA A 48 -2.19 0.60 9.73
C ALA A 48 -2.71 0.64 11.19
N GLY A 49 -2.04 -0.06 12.11
CA GLY A 49 -2.38 -0.11 13.54
C GLY A 49 -1.86 1.08 14.36
N ALA A 50 -0.99 1.92 13.80
CA ALA A 50 -0.49 3.12 14.47
C ALA A 50 -1.48 4.31 14.44
N GLY A 51 -2.68 4.11 13.87
CA GLY A 51 -3.72 5.14 13.67
C GLY A 51 -5.02 4.96 14.48
N GLN A 52 -5.02 4.22 15.59
CA GLN A 52 -6.15 4.19 16.54
C GLN A 52 -5.82 4.89 17.87
#